data_AF-A0A561BLE0-F1
#
_entry.id   AF-A0A561BLE0-F1
#
_cell.length_a   1.000
_cell.length_b   1.000
_cell.length_c   1.000
_cell.angle_alpha   90.00
_cell.angle_beta   90.00
_cell.angle_gamma   90.00
#
_symmetry.space_group_name_H-M   'P 1'
#
loop_
_entity.id
_entity.type
_entity.pdbx_description
1 polymer ?
#
loop_
_entity_poly.entity_id
_entity_poly.type
_entity_poly.pdbx_seq_one_letter_code
_entity_poly.pdbx_strand_id
1 'polypeptide(L)'
;MVPMGFELELSPTAQLVLLLILITTGLAVAVPVTLPLALVGTSRGTAHPGWNGFWYWLWGSALTLAITYGLFQLGLRFWAIPIAWVPGWLLAWLLRVKQHPGTADQQSWARL
;
A
#
# COMPACT_ATOMS: atom_id res chain seq x y z
N MET A 1 -24.65 19.35 16.32
CA MET A 1 -23.76 20.08 15.39
C MET A 1 -23.33 21.35 16.09
N VAL A 2 -22.05 21.46 16.45
CA VAL A 2 -21.52 22.71 17.01
C VAL A 2 -21.31 23.65 15.82
N PRO A 3 -21.94 24.84 15.78
CA PRO A 3 -21.71 25.82 14.73
C PRO A 3 -20.32 26.40 14.95
N MET A 4 -19.35 25.80 14.29
CA MET A 4 -17.98 26.28 14.21
C MET A 4 -18.00 27.45 13.23
N GLY A 5 -18.28 28.65 13.74
CA GLY A 5 -18.45 29.90 12.98
C GLY A 5 -17.17 30.44 12.35
N PHE A 6 -16.39 29.56 11.75
CA PHE A 6 -15.18 29.86 11.01
C PHE A 6 -15.35 29.18 9.67
N GLU A 7 -15.79 29.95 8.68
CA GLU A 7 -15.51 29.60 7.30
C GLU A 7 -13.99 29.60 7.20
N LEU A 8 -13.40 28.40 7.17
CA LEU A 8 -11.99 28.21 6.86
C LEU A 8 -11.82 28.65 5.41
N GLU A 9 -11.74 29.95 5.16
CA GLU A 9 -11.23 30.55 3.93
C GLU A 9 -9.74 30.22 3.85
N LEU A 10 -9.46 28.94 3.58
CA LEU A 10 -8.12 28.46 3.33
C LEU A 10 -7.67 29.11 2.03
N SER A 11 -6.62 29.92 2.12
CA SER A 11 -5.92 30.40 0.93
C SER A 11 -5.56 29.21 0.03
N PRO A 12 -5.46 29.38 -1.30
CA PRO A 12 -5.09 28.29 -2.21
C PRO A 12 -3.81 27.56 -1.77
N THR A 13 -2.85 28.31 -1.22
CA THR A 13 -1.62 27.75 -0.64
C THR A 13 -1.90 26.88 0.58
N ALA A 14 -2.77 27.31 1.49
CA ALA A 14 -3.14 26.53 2.67
C ALA A 14 -3.88 25.23 2.29
N GLN A 15 -4.73 25.25 1.26
CA GLN A 15 -5.37 24.03 0.74
C GLN A 15 -4.35 23.02 0.17
N LEU A 16 -3.38 23.49 -0.61
CA LEU A 16 -2.32 22.64 -1.16
C LEU A 16 -1.45 22.03 -0.05
N VAL A 17 -1.09 22.81 0.97
CA VAL A 17 -0.33 22.31 2.13
C VAL A 17 -1.14 21.24 2.86
N LEU A 18 -2.44 21.46 3.07
CA LEU A 18 -3.31 20.50 3.75
C LEU A 18 -3.43 19.19 2.96
N LEU A 19 -3.61 19.27 1.64
CA LEU A 19 -3.60 18.11 0.75
C LEU A 19 -2.26 17.37 0.79
N LEU A 20 -1.14 18.08 0.75
CA LEU A 20 0.18 17.49 0.83
C LEU A 20 0.39 16.75 2.15
N ILE A 21 -0.03 17.34 3.27
CA ILE A 21 0.03 16.69 4.60
C ILE A 21 -0.85 15.43 4.60
N LEU A 22 -2.06 15.49 4.06
CA LEU A 22 -2.97 14.35 4.00
C LEU A 22 -2.38 13.21 3.17
N ILE A 23 -1.81 13.54 2.01
CA ILE A 23 -1.18 12.58 1.10
C ILE A 23 0.06 11.97 1.75
N THR A 24 0.96 12.79 2.30
CA THR A 24 2.21 12.28 2.90
C THR A 24 1.94 11.45 4.14
N THR A 25 0.97 11.84 4.98
CA THR A 25 0.53 11.05 6.13
C THR A 25 -0.12 9.74 5.69
N GLY A 26 -1.01 9.79 4.69
CA GLY A 26 -1.65 8.60 4.12
C GLY A 26 -0.64 7.62 3.51
N LEU A 27 0.37 8.14 2.81
CA LEU A 27 1.47 7.35 2.28
C LEU A 27 2.30 6.74 3.40
N ALA A 28 2.69 7.51 4.42
CA ALA A 28 3.46 7.04 5.57
C ALA A 28 2.76 5.90 6.32
N VAL A 29 1.44 6.01 6.50
CA VAL A 29 0.60 4.97 7.11
C VAL A 29 0.49 3.72 6.21
N ALA A 30 0.60 3.88 4.90
CA ALA A 30 0.55 2.77 3.95
C ALA A 30 1.91 2.06 3.76
N VAL A 31 3.04 2.71 4.07
CA VAL A 31 4.40 2.16 3.90
C VAL A 31 4.56 0.73 4.46
N PRO A 32 4.10 0.39 5.68
CA PRO A 32 4.31 -0.95 6.25
C PRO A 32 3.68 -2.10 5.43
N VAL A 33 2.69 -1.78 4.61
CA VAL A 33 1.96 -2.74 3.76
C VAL A 33 2.44 -2.73 2.32
N THR A 34 2.88 -1.57 1.86
CA THR A 34 3.19 -1.35 0.45
C THR A 34 4.65 -1.66 0.14
N LEU A 35 5.55 -1.62 1.13
CA LEU A 35 6.95 -2.06 0.98
C LEU A 35 7.07 -3.55 0.60
N PRO A 36 6.38 -4.49 1.29
CA PRO A 36 6.40 -5.89 0.90
C PRO A 36 5.91 -6.12 -0.54
N LEU A 37 4.84 -5.42 -0.96
CA LEU A 37 4.34 -5.49 -2.34
C LEU A 37 5.34 -4.91 -3.34
N ALA A 38 5.99 -3.80 -3.02
CA ALA A 38 7.04 -3.22 -3.84
C ALA A 38 8.19 -4.21 -4.06
N LEU A 39 8.65 -4.89 -3.01
CA LEU A 39 9.70 -5.91 -3.10
C LEU A 39 9.29 -7.11 -3.95
N VAL A 40 8.02 -7.56 -3.83
CA VAL A 40 7.46 -8.60 -4.71
C VAL A 40 7.42 -8.11 -6.16
N GLY A 41 7.02 -6.87 -6.43
CA GLY A 41 7.03 -6.29 -7.78
C GLY A 41 8.45 -6.23 -8.35
N THR A 42 9.43 -5.75 -7.57
CA THR A 42 10.83 -5.66 -7.98
C THR A 42 11.41 -7.02 -8.33
N SER A 43 11.14 -8.05 -7.53
CA SER A 43 11.62 -9.41 -7.79
C SER A 43 10.92 -10.12 -8.96
N ARG A 44 9.74 -9.66 -9.37
CA ARG A 44 9.01 -10.17 -10.55
C ARG A 44 9.38 -9.48 -11.86
N GLY A 45 9.96 -8.27 -11.79
CA GLY A 45 10.28 -7.50 -12.99
C GLY A 45 11.57 -8.00 -13.64
N THR A 46 11.49 -8.45 -14.89
CA THR A 46 12.67 -8.91 -15.66
C THR A 46 13.32 -7.79 -16.46
N ALA A 47 12.52 -6.93 -17.10
CA ALA A 47 13.02 -5.83 -17.92
C ALA A 47 13.21 -4.52 -17.14
N HIS A 48 12.27 -4.20 -16.23
CA HIS A 48 12.27 -2.94 -15.46
C HIS A 48 11.85 -3.21 -14.01
N PRO A 49 12.73 -3.79 -13.18
CA PRO A 49 12.39 -4.21 -11.82
C PRO A 49 11.92 -3.03 -10.95
N GLY A 50 12.56 -1.86 -11.05
CA GLY A 50 12.13 -0.67 -10.31
C GLY A 50 10.73 -0.18 -10.70
N TRP A 51 10.39 -0.20 -12.00
CA TRP A 51 9.07 0.21 -12.49
C TRP A 51 7.98 -0.77 -12.04
N ASN A 52 8.27 -2.07 -12.09
CA ASN A 52 7.33 -3.09 -11.61
C ASN A 52 7.12 -3.00 -10.09
N GLY A 53 8.19 -2.76 -9.33
CA GLY A 53 8.10 -2.48 -7.89
C GLY A 53 7.24 -1.25 -7.59
N PHE A 54 7.43 -0.15 -8.33
CA PHE A 54 6.62 1.06 -8.21
C PHE A 54 5.14 0.79 -8.49
N TRP A 55 4.80 0.01 -9.52
CA TRP A 55 3.41 -0.34 -9.80
C TRP A 55 2.75 -1.15 -8.68
N TYR A 56 3.46 -2.14 -8.14
CA TYR A 56 2.94 -2.94 -7.02
C TYR A 56 2.77 -2.08 -5.75
N TRP A 57 3.69 -1.14 -5.51
CA TRP A 57 3.58 -0.17 -4.43
C TRP A 57 2.36 0.75 -4.60
N LEU A 58 2.16 1.29 -5.81
CA LEU A 58 1.07 2.23 -6.12
C LEU A 58 -0.29 1.55 -5.97
N TRP A 59 -0.47 0.37 -6.57
CA TRP A 59 -1.71 -0.40 -6.47
C TRP A 59 -1.97 -0.90 -5.05
N GLY A 60 -0.93 -1.32 -4.32
CA GLY A 60 -1.05 -1.68 -2.91
C GLY A 60 -1.52 -0.50 -2.05
N SER A 61 -1.01 0.70 -2.32
CA SER A 61 -1.40 1.93 -1.63
C SER A 61 -2.87 2.29 -1.92
N ALA A 62 -3.26 2.26 -3.21
CA ALA A 62 -4.64 2.54 -3.63
C ALA A 62 -5.64 1.57 -2.99
N LEU A 63 -5.31 0.27 -2.97
CA LEU A 63 -6.14 -0.76 -2.34
C LEU A 63 -6.28 -0.52 -0.83
N THR A 64 -5.17 -0.22 -0.15
CA THR A 64 -5.15 0.04 1.30
C THR A 64 -6.00 1.26 1.65
N LEU A 65 -5.93 2.34 0.85
CA LEU A 65 -6.77 3.52 1.04
C LEU A 65 -8.25 3.21 0.82
N ALA A 66 -8.60 2.46 -0.23
CA ALA A 66 -9.99 2.07 -0.49
C ALA A 66 -10.58 1.22 0.66
N ILE A 67 -9.81 0.26 1.18
CA ILE A 67 -10.24 -0.56 2.32
C ILE A 67 -10.35 0.28 3.59
N THR A 68 -9.36 1.14 3.86
CA THR A 68 -9.37 2.03 5.03
C THR A 68 -10.60 2.94 5.00
N TYR A 69 -10.91 3.52 3.83
CA TYR A 69 -12.10 4.35 3.65
C TYR A 69 -13.39 3.54 3.90
N GLY A 70 -13.50 2.34 3.34
CA GLY A 70 -14.65 1.46 3.58
C GLY A 70 -14.83 1.10 5.07
N LEU A 71 -13.75 0.73 5.75
CA LEU A 71 -13.76 0.42 7.19
C LEU A 71 -14.06 1.65 8.05
N PHE A 72 -13.64 2.84 7.62
CA PHE A 72 -13.99 4.08 8.28
C PHE A 72 -15.50 4.35 8.21
N GLN A 73 -16.12 4.11 7.05
CA GLN A 73 -17.58 4.22 6.88
C GLN A 73 -18.36 3.20 7.72
N LEU A 74 -17.76 2.05 8.03
CA LEU A 74 -18.30 1.04 8.96
C LEU A 74 -18.10 1.38 10.44
N GLY A 75 -17.52 2.54 10.77
CA GLY A 75 -17.36 3.01 12.14
C GLY A 75 -16.16 2.43 12.88
N LEU A 76 -15.24 1.72 12.20
CA LEU A 76 -14.02 1.19 12.85
C LEU A 76 -12.99 2.30 13.18
N ARG A 77 -13.14 3.50 12.61
CA ARG A 77 -12.35 4.71 12.91
C ARG A 77 -10.86 4.41 12.93
N PHE A 78 -10.20 4.53 14.08
CA PHE A 78 -8.76 4.30 14.25
C PHE A 78 -8.33 2.87 13.91
N TRP A 79 -9.19 1.87 14.14
CA TRP A 79 -8.90 0.47 13.84
C TRP A 79 -8.96 0.14 12.34
N ALA A 80 -9.54 1.02 11.52
CA ALA A 80 -9.58 0.84 10.07
C ALA A 80 -8.17 0.71 9.47
N ILE A 81 -7.19 1.41 10.04
CA ILE A 81 -5.81 1.46 9.54
C ILE A 81 -5.10 0.09 9.68
N PRO A 82 -4.91 -0.47 10.88
CA PRO A 82 -4.23 -1.76 11.03
C PRO A 82 -5.02 -2.92 10.40
N ILE A 83 -6.35 -2.84 10.32
CA ILE A 83 -7.16 -3.88 9.66
C ILE A 83 -7.02 -3.81 8.15
N ALA A 84 -6.96 -2.61 7.56
CA ALA A 84 -6.71 -2.43 6.13
C ALA A 84 -5.34 -2.95 5.69
N TRP A 85 -4.41 -3.17 6.62
CA TRP A 85 -3.11 -3.75 6.33
C TRP A 85 -3.15 -5.25 6.04
N VAL A 86 -4.11 -5.97 6.65
CA VAL A 86 -4.21 -7.44 6.56
C VAL A 86 -4.36 -7.93 5.11
N PRO A 87 -5.25 -7.36 4.27
CA PRO A 87 -5.37 -7.78 2.87
C PRO A 87 -4.09 -7.54 2.06
N GLY A 88 -3.39 -6.44 2.32
CA GLY A 88 -2.14 -6.14 1.62
C GLY A 88 -1.00 -7.10 2.00
N TRP A 89 -0.88 -7.47 3.28
CA TRP A 89 0.06 -8.50 3.72
C TRP A 89 -0.29 -9.89 3.17
N LEU A 90 -1.57 -10.27 3.18
CA LEU A 90 -2.02 -11.53 2.58
C LEU A 90 -1.69 -11.57 1.09
N LEU A 91 -1.93 -10.47 0.37
CA LEU A 91 -1.62 -10.36 -1.06
C LEU A 91 -0.11 -10.48 -1.30
N ALA A 92 0.71 -9.76 -0.54
CA ALA A 92 2.17 -9.86 -0.63
C ALA A 92 2.66 -11.30 -0.38
N TRP A 93 2.11 -11.97 0.63
CA TRP A 93 2.44 -13.36 0.97
C TRP A 93 2.05 -14.32 -0.16
N LEU A 94 0.80 -14.27 -0.65
CA LEU A 94 0.33 -15.10 -1.76
C LEU A 94 1.15 -14.92 -3.04
N LEU A 95 1.53 -13.68 -3.34
CA LEU A 95 2.33 -13.37 -4.52
C LEU A 95 3.78 -13.83 -4.38
N ARG A 96 4.34 -13.81 -3.17
CA ARG A 96 5.67 -14.35 -2.86
C ARG A 96 5.70 -15.88 -2.93
N VAL A 97 4.69 -16.57 -2.40
CA VAL A 97 4.61 -18.05 -2.44
C VAL A 97 4.66 -18.57 -3.89
N LYS A 98 4.01 -17.86 -4.83
CA LYS A 98 4.08 -18.19 -6.26
C LYS A 98 5.48 -18.10 -6.89
N GLN A 99 6.44 -17.42 -6.25
CA GLN A 99 7.84 -17.40 -6.71
C GLN A 99 8.66 -18.59 -6.19
N HIS A 100 8.20 -19.28 -5.13
CA HIS A 100 8.88 -20.42 -4.51
C HIS A 100 8.11 -21.77 -4.51
N PRO A 101 7.51 -22.26 -5.61
CA PRO A 101 7.06 -23.66 -5.66
C PRO A 101 8.07 -24.64 -6.31
N GLY A 102 9.18 -24.18 -6.90
CA GLY A 102 9.96 -25.04 -7.81
C GLY A 102 11.49 -24.90 -7.83
N THR A 103 12.11 -24.08 -6.98
CA THR A 103 13.57 -23.90 -7.02
C THR A 103 14.38 -24.86 -6.15
N ALA A 104 13.72 -25.67 -5.30
CA ALA A 104 14.42 -26.67 -4.49
C ALA A 104 14.80 -27.94 -5.28
N ASP A 105 14.03 -28.29 -6.32
CA ASP A 105 14.26 -29.53 -7.09
C ASP A 105 15.02 -29.33 -8.41
N GLN A 106 15.21 -28.09 -8.89
CA GLN A 106 15.84 -27.86 -10.20
C GLN A 106 17.38 -27.74 -10.15
N GLN A 107 17.96 -27.52 -8.97
CA GLN A 107 19.42 -27.40 -8.81
C GLN A 107 20.15 -28.75 -8.68
N SER A 108 19.43 -29.85 -8.43
CA SER A 108 20.01 -31.20 -8.35
C SER A 108 20.22 -31.84 -9.73
N TRP A 109 19.40 -31.50 -10.72
CA TRP A 109 19.52 -32.04 -12.09
C TRP A 109 20.58 -31.36 -12.96
N ALA A 110 21.00 -30.14 -12.61
CA ALA A 110 22.03 -29.41 -13.37
C ALA A 110 23.48 -29.79 -12.97
N ARG A 111 23.65 -30.77 -12.08
CA ARG A 111 24.96 -31.27 -11.59
C ARG A 111 25.24 -32.73 -11.94
N LEU A 112 24.39 -33.35 -12.77
CA LEU A 112 24.59 -34.69 -13.34
C LEU A 112 24.76 -34.56 -14.85
#